data_AF-A0A970W5S3-F1
#
_entry.id   AF-A0A970W5S3-F1
#
_cell.length_a   1.000
_cell.length_b   1.000
_cell.length_c   1.000
_cell.angle_alpha   90.00
_cell.angle_beta   90.00
_cell.angle_gamma   90.00
#
_symmetry.space_group_name_H-M   'P 1'
#
loop_
_entity.id
_entity.type
_entity.pdbx_description
1 polymer ?
#
loop_
_entity_poly.entity_id
_entity_poly.type
_entity_poly.pdbx_seq_one_letter_code
_entity_poly.pdbx_strand_id
1 'polypeptide(L)'
;MRAQPREPLVLQLAGTVTRADKQASDYRLVPFDVPPGAQRLRVEYAYAGNDPAAGGFGERPVLDIGAFDPRGSDFLAGLGFRGWSGGARSAFEIGPSEATPGYLPGPIHPGRWQILLGLYRIPSAGCRYEITITL
;
A
#
# COMPACT_ATOMS: atom_id res chain seq x y z
N MET A 1 14.57 28.99 -19.40
CA MET A 1 13.89 27.74 -19.79
C MET A 1 12.84 27.43 -18.74
N ARG A 2 11.55 27.45 -19.09
CA ARG A 2 10.49 26.93 -18.20
C ARG A 2 10.44 25.42 -18.40
N ALA A 3 10.73 24.64 -17.36
CA ALA A 3 10.49 23.20 -17.39
C ALA A 3 9.00 22.98 -17.62
N GLN A 4 8.64 22.20 -18.65
CA GLN A 4 7.27 21.71 -18.77
C GLN A 4 6.98 20.82 -17.55
N PRO A 5 5.81 20.94 -16.90
CA PRO A 5 5.44 20.02 -15.84
C PRO A 5 5.36 18.61 -16.44
N ARG A 6 6.18 17.69 -15.92
CA ARG A 6 6.03 16.27 -16.24
C ARG A 6 4.70 15.81 -15.68
N GLU A 7 3.90 15.14 -16.51
CA GLU A 7 2.72 14.45 -16.02
C GLU A 7 3.14 13.44 -14.94
N PRO A 8 2.38 13.35 -13.83
CA PRO A 8 2.69 12.40 -12.77
C PRO A 8 2.56 10.98 -13.30
N LEU A 9 3.48 10.10 -12.90
CA LEU A 9 3.40 8.70 -13.27
C LEU A 9 2.36 8.02 -12.38
N VAL A 10 1.36 7.38 -13.01
CA VAL A 10 0.30 6.66 -12.30
C VAL A 10 0.39 5.16 -12.57
N LEU A 11 0.45 4.36 -11.50
CA LEU A 11 0.43 2.90 -11.54
C LEU A 11 -0.87 2.39 -10.91
N GLN A 12 -1.41 1.32 -11.49
CA GLN A 12 -2.60 0.63 -11.01
C GLN A 12 -2.25 -0.82 -10.68
N LEU A 13 -2.46 -1.21 -9.43
CA LEU A 13 -2.27 -2.58 -8.96
C LEU A 13 -3.59 -3.12 -8.44
N ALA A 14 -3.86 -4.39 -8.70
CA ALA A 14 -5.06 -5.05 -8.20
C ALA A 14 -4.77 -6.50 -7.86
N GLY A 15 -5.61 -7.08 -7.02
CA GLY A 15 -5.51 -8.49 -6.66
C GLY A 15 -6.60 -8.94 -5.71
N THR A 16 -6.46 -10.18 -5.25
CA THR A 16 -7.35 -10.78 -4.27
C THR A 16 -6.52 -11.45 -3.19
N VAL A 17 -6.97 -11.32 -1.95
CA VAL A 17 -6.44 -12.05 -0.80
C VAL A 17 -7.53 -12.95 -0.22
N THR A 18 -7.12 -14.10 0.28
CA THR A 18 -7.99 -15.16 0.80
C THR A 18 -7.67 -15.46 2.27
N ARG A 19 -8.50 -16.28 2.93
CA ARG A 19 -8.17 -16.78 4.27
C ARG A 19 -6.90 -17.64 4.29
N ALA A 20 -6.59 -18.33 3.20
CA ALA A 20 -5.35 -19.09 3.09
C ALA A 20 -4.13 -18.17 3.11
N ASP A 21 -4.19 -17.03 2.40
CA ASP A 21 -3.13 -16.01 2.46
C ASP A 21 -2.94 -15.49 3.88
N LYS A 22 -4.04 -15.22 4.60
CA LYS A 22 -4.01 -14.80 6.00
C LYS A 22 -3.43 -15.84 6.96
N GLN A 23 -3.66 -17.12 6.68
CA GLN A 23 -3.10 -18.21 7.49
C GLN A 23 -1.60 -18.36 7.25
N ALA A 24 -1.13 -18.08 6.03
CA ALA A 24 0.28 -18.14 5.67
C ALA A 24 1.08 -16.95 6.20
N SER A 25 0.49 -15.76 6.24
CA SER A 25 1.13 -14.52 6.71
C SER A 25 0.10 -13.49 7.18
N ASP A 26 0.47 -12.67 8.16
CA ASP A 26 -0.35 -11.54 8.60
C ASP A 26 -0.40 -10.39 7.59
N TYR A 27 0.50 -10.38 6.60
CA TYR A 27 0.57 -9.34 5.59
C TYR A 27 0.94 -9.88 4.21
N ARG A 28 0.51 -9.15 3.18
CA ARG A 28 0.89 -9.34 1.78
C ARG A 28 1.74 -8.17 1.32
N LEU A 29 2.87 -8.45 0.66
CA LEU A 29 3.67 -7.44 -0.01
C LEU A 29 3.31 -7.40 -1.50
N VAL A 30 3.04 -6.20 -2.01
CA VAL A 30 2.72 -5.94 -3.42
C VAL A 30 3.83 -5.06 -4.01
N PRO A 31 4.69 -5.61 -4.90
CA PRO A 31 5.83 -4.88 -5.44
C PRO A 31 5.42 -3.85 -6.50
N PHE A 32 6.13 -2.73 -6.55
CA PHE A 32 6.11 -1.78 -7.67
C PHE A 32 7.46 -1.09 -7.82
N ASP A 33 7.73 -0.54 -9.01
CA ASP A 33 8.98 0.14 -9.31
C ASP A 33 8.80 1.66 -9.31
N VAL A 34 9.71 2.35 -8.62
CA VAL A 34 9.78 3.81 -8.58
C VAL A 34 10.92 4.27 -9.49
N PRO A 35 10.66 5.11 -10.51
CA PRO A 35 11.69 5.58 -11.42
C PRO A 35 12.59 6.64 -10.74
N PRO A 36 13.80 6.86 -11.27
CA PRO A 36 14.63 7.99 -10.85
C PRO A 36 13.91 9.33 -11.01
N GLY A 37 14.07 10.20 -10.01
CA GLY A 37 13.54 11.56 -10.03
C GLY A 37 12.12 11.74 -9.47
N ALA A 38 11.46 10.65 -9.04
CA ALA A 38 10.24 10.75 -8.23
C ALA A 38 10.54 11.53 -6.93
N GLN A 39 9.66 12.48 -6.59
CA GLN A 39 9.85 13.31 -5.38
C GLN A 39 8.77 13.08 -4.34
N ARG A 40 7.60 12.58 -4.75
CA ARG A 40 6.49 12.25 -3.86
C ARG A 40 5.95 10.88 -4.23
N LEU A 41 5.32 10.25 -3.27
CA LEU A 41 4.60 9.00 -3.42
C LEU A 41 3.24 9.22 -2.77
N ARG A 42 2.17 9.22 -3.58
CA ARG A 42 0.79 9.19 -3.09
C ARG A 42 0.20 7.84 -3.44
N VAL A 43 -0.41 7.20 -2.45
CA VAL A 43 -1.04 5.90 -2.61
C VAL A 43 -2.48 6.00 -2.15
N GLU A 44 -3.39 5.54 -2.99
CA GLU A 44 -4.81 5.39 -2.71
C GLU A 44 -5.16 3.92 -2.85
N TYR A 45 -6.03 3.40 -1.99
CA TYR A 45 -6.48 2.02 -2.10
C TYR A 45 -7.94 1.86 -1.71
N ALA A 46 -8.56 0.89 -2.35
CA ALA A 46 -9.92 0.46 -2.07
C ALA A 46 -9.94 -1.06 -1.98
N TYR A 47 -10.83 -1.59 -1.16
CA TYR A 47 -11.02 -3.02 -1.04
C TYR A 47 -12.45 -3.36 -0.64
N ALA A 48 -12.90 -4.54 -1.07
CA ALA A 48 -14.24 -5.04 -0.79
C ALA A 48 -14.22 -6.56 -0.65
N GLY A 49 -15.21 -7.09 0.08
CA GLY A 49 -15.43 -8.53 0.15
C GLY A 49 -15.90 -9.02 -1.22
N ASN A 50 -15.52 -10.23 -1.60
CA ASN A 50 -15.94 -10.79 -2.89
C ASN A 50 -17.42 -11.17 -2.93
N ASP A 51 -18.04 -11.35 -1.76
CA ASP A 51 -19.50 -11.47 -1.63
C ASP A 51 -20.08 -10.17 -1.01
N PRO A 52 -20.68 -9.29 -1.83
CA PRO A 52 -21.27 -8.05 -1.34
C PRO A 52 -22.56 -8.27 -0.52
N ALA A 53 -23.17 -9.46 -0.57
CA ALA A 53 -24.36 -9.80 0.21
C ALA A 53 -24.01 -10.35 1.61
N ALA A 54 -22.75 -10.67 1.86
CA ALA A 54 -22.27 -11.16 3.15
C ALA A 54 -22.24 -10.02 4.20
N GLY A 55 -23.38 -9.78 4.85
CA GLY A 55 -23.59 -8.66 5.79
C GLY A 55 -23.18 -8.92 7.25
N GLY A 56 -22.66 -10.11 7.58
CA GLY A 56 -22.24 -10.43 8.95
C GLY A 56 -20.97 -9.66 9.36
N PHE A 57 -20.85 -9.27 10.63
CA PHE A 57 -19.65 -8.59 11.15
C PHE A 57 -18.35 -9.33 10.78
N GLY A 58 -18.36 -10.68 10.76
CA GLY A 58 -17.21 -11.51 10.39
C GLY A 58 -16.87 -11.55 8.90
N GLU A 59 -17.76 -11.05 8.03
CA GLU A 59 -17.61 -11.09 6.57
C GLU A 59 -17.30 -9.71 5.96
N ARG A 60 -17.24 -8.64 6.76
CA ARG A 60 -16.68 -7.36 6.32
C ARG A 60 -15.15 -7.45 6.31
N PRO A 61 -14.47 -7.23 5.18
CA PRO A 61 -13.01 -7.24 5.15
C PRO A 61 -12.44 -6.05 5.92
N VAL A 62 -11.23 -6.24 6.44
CA VAL A 62 -10.41 -5.16 6.98
C VAL A 62 -8.98 -5.39 6.48
N LEU A 63 -8.52 -4.47 5.65
CA LEU A 63 -7.14 -4.38 5.20
C LEU A 63 -6.53 -3.09 5.73
N ASP A 64 -5.30 -3.23 6.20
CA ASP A 64 -4.44 -2.10 6.51
C ASP A 64 -3.47 -1.85 5.36
N ILE A 65 -2.87 -0.65 5.31
CA ILE A 65 -1.92 -0.29 4.25
C ILE A 65 -0.63 0.29 4.83
N GLY A 66 0.51 -0.08 4.25
CA GLY A 66 1.81 0.50 4.56
C GLY A 66 2.76 0.44 3.38
N ALA A 67 4.01 0.86 3.59
CA ALA A 67 5.02 0.86 2.54
C ALA A 67 6.41 0.49 3.07
N PHE A 68 7.15 -0.24 2.23
CA PHE A 68 8.59 -0.39 2.32
C PHE A 68 9.27 0.16 1.08
N ASP A 69 10.40 0.81 1.28
CA ASP A 69 11.26 1.29 0.20
C ASP A 69 12.36 0.26 -0.15
N PRO A 70 13.19 0.52 -1.17
CA PRO A 70 14.19 -0.42 -1.67
C PRO A 70 15.27 -0.83 -0.66
N ARG A 71 15.35 -0.19 0.51
CA ARG A 71 16.30 -0.55 1.58
C ARG A 71 15.90 -1.81 2.35
N GLY A 72 14.74 -2.39 2.05
CA GLY A 72 14.34 -3.72 2.49
C GLY A 72 12.96 -3.77 3.14
N SER A 73 12.32 -4.93 3.05
CA SER A 73 10.95 -5.18 3.53
C SER A 73 10.85 -6.18 4.68
N ASP A 74 11.97 -6.49 5.33
CA ASP A 74 11.97 -7.38 6.50
C ASP A 74 11.24 -6.70 7.66
N PHE A 75 10.13 -7.28 8.11
CA PHE A 75 9.32 -6.70 9.17
C PHE A 75 10.10 -6.67 10.49
N LEU A 76 10.07 -5.55 11.22
CA LEU A 76 10.84 -5.26 12.46
C LEU A 76 12.37 -5.14 12.33
N ALA A 77 12.99 -5.61 11.25
CA ALA A 77 14.45 -5.57 11.05
C ALA A 77 14.89 -4.74 9.82
N GLY A 78 13.99 -4.46 8.88
CA GLY A 78 14.27 -3.79 7.63
C GLY A 78 14.35 -2.27 7.76
N LEU A 79 15.42 -1.69 7.21
CA LEU A 79 15.62 -0.23 7.15
C LEU A 79 14.66 0.49 6.19
N GLY A 80 13.94 -0.26 5.35
CA GLY A 80 13.06 0.29 4.34
C GLY A 80 11.64 0.61 4.82
N PHE A 81 11.27 0.36 6.09
CA PHE A 81 9.92 0.70 6.56
C PHE A 81 9.65 2.21 6.42
N ARG A 82 8.54 2.56 5.76
CA ARG A 82 8.14 3.96 5.54
C ARG A 82 6.85 4.35 6.24
N GLY A 83 6.18 3.42 6.91
CA GLY A 83 4.96 3.68 7.64
C GLY A 83 3.85 2.68 7.37
N TRP A 84 2.83 2.78 8.20
CA TRP A 84 1.64 1.93 8.17
C TRP A 84 0.45 2.73 8.70
N SER A 85 -0.70 2.59 8.07
CA SER A 85 -2.01 3.01 8.58
C SER A 85 -2.95 1.82 8.72
N GLY A 86 -3.65 1.76 9.85
CA GLY A 86 -4.78 0.86 10.00
C GLY A 86 -5.88 1.17 8.98
N GLY A 87 -6.84 0.25 8.82
CA GLY A 87 -7.93 0.33 7.83
C GLY A 87 -8.88 1.53 7.93
N ALA A 88 -8.59 2.53 8.76
CA ALA A 88 -9.32 3.79 8.88
C ALA A 88 -8.97 4.81 7.78
N ARG A 89 -7.87 4.63 7.04
CA ARG A 89 -7.48 5.51 5.92
C ARG A 89 -7.67 4.80 4.58
N SER A 90 -8.00 5.58 3.55
CA SER A 90 -8.06 5.15 2.14
C SER A 90 -6.87 5.64 1.31
N ALA A 91 -6.00 6.48 1.87
CA ALA A 91 -4.84 7.04 1.18
C ALA A 91 -3.74 7.46 2.15
N PHE A 92 -2.51 7.54 1.64
CA PHE A 92 -1.37 8.18 2.30
C PHE A 92 -0.43 8.84 1.28
N GLU A 93 0.42 9.74 1.78
CA GLU A 93 1.44 10.43 1.00
C GLU A 93 2.77 10.47 1.76
N ILE A 94 3.86 10.34 1.01
CA ILE A 94 5.25 10.47 1.48
C ILE A 94 5.97 11.44 0.56
N GLY A 95 6.58 12.48 1.14
CA GLY A 95 7.46 13.41 0.46
C GLY A 95 8.78 13.59 1.22
N PRO A 96 9.67 14.48 0.72
CA PRO A 96 11.02 14.65 1.27
C PRO A 96 11.01 15.27 2.67
N SER A 97 10.07 16.17 2.96
CA SER A 97 9.98 16.92 4.22
C SER A 97 8.73 16.62 5.03
N GLU A 98 7.69 16.07 4.41
CA GLU A 98 6.40 15.81 5.04
C GLU A 98 5.85 14.45 4.59
N ALA A 99 5.03 13.85 5.45
CA ALA A 99 4.32 12.62 5.14
C ALA A 99 3.00 12.59 5.94
N THR A 100 2.07 11.73 5.51
CA THR A 100 0.85 11.45 6.28
C THR A 100 1.23 10.95 7.69
N PRO A 101 0.55 11.38 8.77
CA PRO A 101 0.83 10.86 10.11
C PRO A 101 0.79 9.33 10.16
N GLY A 102 1.83 8.72 10.71
CA GLY A 102 2.07 7.28 10.65
C GLY A 102 3.07 6.85 9.56
N TYR A 103 3.54 7.79 8.73
CA TYR A 103 4.57 7.59 7.73
C TYR A 103 5.80 8.48 7.97
N LEU A 104 6.94 8.00 7.48
CA LEU A 104 8.24 8.63 7.62
C LEU A 104 8.56 9.49 6.39
N PRO A 105 8.67 10.82 6.53
CA PRO A 105 9.14 11.68 5.44
C PRO A 105 10.60 11.35 5.11
N GLY A 106 11.00 11.70 3.90
CA GLY A 106 12.37 11.54 3.41
C GLY A 106 12.42 11.29 1.91
N PRO A 107 13.62 11.27 1.33
CA PRO A 107 13.80 11.07 -0.11
C PRO A 107 13.03 9.84 -0.63
N ILE A 108 12.46 9.98 -1.82
CA ILE A 108 11.86 8.88 -2.56
C ILE A 108 12.99 8.19 -3.34
N HIS A 109 13.44 7.04 -2.84
CA HIS A 109 14.50 6.28 -3.47
C HIS A 109 13.99 5.58 -4.72
N PRO A 110 14.68 5.65 -5.87
CA PRO A 110 14.34 4.84 -7.02
C PRO A 110 14.60 3.35 -6.73
N GLY A 111 13.86 2.48 -7.40
CA GLY A 111 13.98 1.03 -7.26
C GLY A 111 12.68 0.36 -6.84
N ARG A 112 12.79 -0.88 -6.34
CA ARG A 112 11.63 -1.72 -6.02
C ARG A 112 11.09 -1.43 -4.62
N TRP A 113 9.91 -0.83 -4.57
CA TRP A 113 9.13 -0.63 -3.36
C TRP A 113 8.15 -1.77 -3.14
N GLN A 114 7.61 -1.86 -1.93
CA GLN A 114 6.52 -2.78 -1.59
C GLN A 114 5.39 -2.00 -0.93
N ILE A 115 4.17 -2.16 -1.41
CA ILE A 115 2.99 -1.88 -0.59
C ILE A 115 2.79 -3.05 0.36
N LEU A 116 2.67 -2.75 1.65
CA LEU A 116 2.22 -3.72 2.64
C LEU A 116 0.69 -3.65 2.72
N LEU A 117 0.04 -4.80 2.62
CA LEU A 117 -1.37 -4.98 2.95
C LEU A 117 -1.47 -5.85 4.20
N GLY A 118 -1.85 -5.25 5.32
CA GLY A 118 -2.10 -5.99 6.56
C GLY A 118 -3.43 -6.72 6.47
N LEU A 119 -3.43 -8.04 6.62
CA LEU A 119 -4.58 -8.90 6.38
C LEU A 119 -5.47 -9.05 7.64
N TYR A 120 -5.88 -7.94 8.26
CA TYR A 120 -6.52 -7.98 9.59
C TYR A 120 -7.78 -8.86 9.65
N ARG A 121 -8.67 -8.77 8.65
CA ARG A 121 -9.86 -9.63 8.53
C ARG A 121 -10.14 -9.95 7.08
N ILE A 122 -10.07 -11.24 6.73
CA ILE A 122 -10.40 -11.73 5.38
C ILE A 122 -11.68 -12.58 5.40
N PRO A 123 -12.74 -12.17 4.67
CA PRO A 123 -13.99 -12.92 4.56
C PRO A 123 -13.77 -14.30 3.92
N SER A 124 -14.75 -15.19 4.09
CA SER A 124 -14.67 -16.56 3.53
C SER A 124 -14.58 -16.54 1.99
N ALA A 125 -15.30 -15.62 1.36
CA ALA A 125 -15.26 -15.39 -0.09
C ALA A 125 -13.96 -14.71 -0.58
N GLY A 126 -13.10 -14.23 0.33
CA GLY A 126 -11.93 -13.43 0.02
C GLY A 126 -12.22 -11.93 -0.10
N CYS A 127 -11.17 -11.17 -0.40
CA CYS A 127 -11.22 -9.71 -0.50
C CYS A 127 -10.42 -9.25 -1.72
N ARG A 128 -11.08 -8.51 -2.63
CA ARG A 128 -10.43 -7.83 -3.75
C ARG A 128 -9.92 -6.47 -3.29
N TYR A 129 -8.73 -6.11 -3.75
CA TYR A 129 -8.14 -4.79 -3.53
C TYR A 129 -7.71 -4.15 -4.85
N GLU A 130 -7.69 -2.81 -4.85
CA GLU A 130 -7.18 -1.96 -5.92
C GLU A 130 -6.32 -0.86 -5.28
N ILE A 131 -5.17 -0.57 -5.88
CA ILE A 131 -4.19 0.40 -5.40
C ILE A 131 -3.81 1.29 -6.57
N THR A 132 -3.98 2.60 -6.39
CA THR A 132 -3.45 3.63 -7.27
C THR A 132 -2.21 4.23 -6.64
N ILE A 133 -1.13 4.31 -7.41
CA ILE A 133 0.14 4.90 -6.97
C ILE A 133 0.45 6.06 -7.91
N THR A 134 0.73 7.23 -7.36
CA THR A 134 1.12 8.44 -8.09
C THR A 134 2.50 8.90 -7.62
N LEU A 135 3.41 9.11 -8.58
CA LEU A 135 4.83 9.43 -8.39
C LEU A 135 5.23 10.76 -9.05
#